data_AF-A0A0F9NYB5-F1
#
_entry.id   AF-A0A0F9NYB5-F1
#
_cell.length_a   1.000
_cell.length_b   1.000
_cell.length_c   1.000
_cell.angle_alpha   90.00
_cell.angle_beta   90.00
_cell.angle_gamma   90.00
#
_symmetry.space_group_name_H-M   'P 1'
#
loop_
_entity.id
_entity.type
_entity.pdbx_description
1 polymer ?
#
loop_
_entity_poly.entity_id
_entity_poly.type
_entity_poly.pdbx_seq_one_letter_code
_entity_poly.pdbx_strand_id
1 'polypeptide(L)' 'MSFTFELVDCTNVLLREIVMKEAKQKHIACTYRLALQSTDKTDWRKVNQAIMERWSKAGLKRIKEWAWKGG' A
#
# COMPACT_ATOMS: atom_id res chain seq x y z
N MET A 1 -26.95 -7.37 1.96
CA MET A 1 -26.57 -5.95 1.76
C MET A 1 -25.05 -5.90 1.84
N SER A 2 -24.39 -5.74 0.70
CA SER A 2 -22.92 -5.81 0.62
C SER A 2 -22.38 -4.38 0.63
N PHE A 3 -21.62 -4.02 1.65
CA PHE A 3 -20.94 -2.72 1.71
C PHE A 3 -19.57 -2.85 1.03
N THR A 4 -19.31 -2.04 0.01
CA THR A 4 -18.00 -1.89 -0.59
C THR A 4 -17.28 -0.71 0.06
N PHE A 5 -16.13 -0.98 0.65
CA PHE A 5 -15.26 0.08 1.17
C PHE A 5 -14.18 0.34 0.13
N GLU A 6 -14.13 1.57 -0.36
CA GLU A 6 -13.14 2.01 -1.34
C GLU A 6 -12.21 3.06 -0.73
N LEU A 7 -10.93 2.96 -1.07
CA LEU A 7 -9.94 3.96 -0.73
C LEU A 7 -9.94 5.03 -1.83
N VAL A 8 -10.09 6.29 -1.43
CA VAL A 8 -10.02 7.45 -2.32
C VAL A 8 -8.61 8.05 -2.24
N ASP A 9 -8.05 8.45 -3.38
CA ASP A 9 -6.70 8.99 -3.49
C ASP A 9 -5.63 8.01 -2.96
N CYS A 10 -5.69 6.78 -3.48
CA CYS A 10 -4.87 5.66 -3.04
C CYS A 10 -3.37 5.99 -3.05
N THR A 11 -2.94 6.75 -4.05
CA THR A 11 -1.54 7.15 -4.23
C THR A 11 -1.06 8.01 -3.06
N ASN A 12 -1.77 9.09 -2.72
CA ASN A 12 -1.33 9.99 -1.65
C ASN A 12 -1.45 9.35 -0.27
N VAL A 13 -2.47 8.51 -0.04
CA VAL A 13 -2.60 7.78 1.24
C VAL A 13 -1.39 6.89 1.47
N LEU A 14 -1.04 6.04 0.49
CA LEU A 14 0.13 5.16 0.58
C LEU A 14 1.42 5.97 0.75
N LEU A 15 1.61 7.06 -0.01
CA LEU A 15 2.80 7.90 0.14
C LEU A 15 2.91 8.53 1.52
N ARG A 16 1.81 9.02 2.09
CA ARG A 16 1.79 9.56 3.46
C ARG A 16 2.18 8.50 4.49
N GLU A 17 1.59 7.31 4.41
CA GLU A 17 1.95 6.20 5.31
C GLU A 17 3.42 5.82 5.16
N ILE A 18 3.95 5.77 3.93
CA ILE A 18 5.36 5.48 3.67
C ILE A 18 6.28 6.56 4.25
N VAL A 19 5.84 7.81 4.41
CA VAL A 19 6.68 8.84 5.07
C VAL A 19 6.58 8.75 6.60
N MET A 20 5.45 8.28 7.14
CA MET A 20 5.26 8.17 8.59
C MET A 20 6.18 7.11 9.20
N LYS A 21 7.11 7.53 10.06
CA LYS A 21 8.11 6.65 10.70
C LYS A 21 7.48 5.50 11.49
N GLU A 22 6.28 5.69 12.03
CA GLU A 22 5.54 4.69 12.80
C GLU A 22 4.90 3.60 11.93
N ALA A 23 4.71 3.86 10.64
CA ALA A 23 4.13 2.88 9.74
C ALA A 23 5.06 1.69 9.57
N LYS A 24 4.57 0.51 9.94
CA LYS A 24 5.24 -0.77 9.69
C LYS A 24 4.86 -1.29 8.31
N GLN A 25 5.71 -2.12 7.73
CA GLN A 25 5.45 -2.80 6.45
C GLN A 25 4.10 -3.54 6.43
N LYS A 26 3.64 -4.06 7.58
CA LYS A 26 2.32 -4.73 7.70
C LYS A 26 1.15 -3.77 7.47
N HIS A 27 1.22 -2.56 8.02
CA HIS A 27 0.16 -1.56 7.83
C HIS A 27 0.07 -1.16 6.36
N ILE A 28 1.23 -0.91 5.75
CA ILE A 28 1.33 -0.56 4.33
C ILE A 28 0.77 -1.70 3.46
N ALA A 29 1.02 -2.97 3.82
CA ALA A 29 0.46 -4.11 3.09
C ALA A 29 -1.08 -4.16 3.15
N CYS A 30 -1.69 -3.83 4.29
CA CYS A 30 -3.14 -3.71 4.40
C CYS A 30 -3.69 -2.59 3.49
N THR A 31 -3.09 -1.40 3.55
CA THR A 31 -3.50 -0.26 2.72
C THR A 31 -3.26 -0.55 1.24
N TYR A 32 -2.16 -1.22 0.89
CA TYR A 32 -1.83 -1.63 -0.47
C TYR A 32 -2.87 -2.64 -1.01
N ARG A 33 -3.30 -3.60 -0.18
CA ARG A 33 -4.37 -4.54 -0.53
C ARG A 33 -5.70 -3.81 -0.77
N LEU A 34 -6.04 -2.87 0.11
CA LEU A 34 -7.27 -2.09 -0.03
C LEU A 34 -7.25 -1.23 -1.30
N ALA A 35 -6.11 -0.61 -1.60
CA ALA A 35 -5.90 0.14 -2.84
C ALA A 35 -6.01 -0.74 -4.10
N LEU A 36 -5.58 -2.01 -4.05
CA LEU A 36 -5.78 -2.96 -5.15
C LEU A 36 -7.25 -3.34 -5.37
N GLN A 37 -8.06 -3.31 -4.31
CA GLN A 37 -9.49 -3.62 -4.37
C GLN A 37 -10.35 -2.40 -4.72
N SER A 38 -9.76 -1.21 -4.63
CA SER A 38 -10.45 0.06 -4.88
C SER A 38 -10.46 0.38 -6.38
N THR A 39 -11.50 1.08 -6.82
CA THR A 39 -11.68 1.45 -8.23
C THR A 39 -10.78 2.61 -8.66
N ASP A 40 -10.15 3.29 -7.70
CA ASP A 40 -9.35 4.50 -7.91
C ASP A 40 -8.00 4.20 -8.59
N LYS A 41 -7.54 5.16 -9.42
CA LYS A 41 -6.28 5.02 -10.16
C LYS A 41 -5.09 5.25 -9.24
N THR A 42 -4.41 4.16 -8.89
CA THR A 42 -3.17 4.23 -8.09
C THR A 42 -1.93 4.32 -8.98
N ASP A 43 -1.06 5.30 -8.74
CA ASP A 43 0.28 5.35 -9.33
C ASP A 43 1.21 4.37 -8.61
N TRP A 44 1.12 3.12 -9.03
CA TRP A 44 1.94 2.04 -8.48
C TRP A 44 3.43 2.24 -8.70
N ARG A 45 3.86 2.97 -9.73
CA ARG A 45 5.28 3.25 -9.95
C ARG A 45 5.81 4.13 -8.83
N LYS A 46 5.10 5.22 -8.53
CA LYS A 46 5.46 6.17 -7.47
C LYS A 46 5.41 5.51 -6.08
N VAL A 47 4.36 4.74 -5.80
CA VAL A 47 4.23 4.00 -4.53
C VAL A 47 5.36 2.99 -4.36
N ASN A 48 5.61 2.15 -5.38
CA ASN A 48 6.67 1.14 -5.31
C ASN A 48 8.05 1.77 -5.13
N GLN A 49 8.31 2.90 -5.78
CA GLN A 49 9.55 3.65 -5.61
C GLN A 49 9.71 4.14 -4.16
N ALA A 50 8.70 4.78 -3.59
CA ALA A 50 8.73 5.26 -2.21
C ALA A 50 8.93 4.10 -1.20
N ILE A 51 8.29 2.94 -1.44
CA ILE A 51 8.50 1.74 -0.62
C ILE A 51 9.95 1.25 -0.72
N MET A 52 10.52 1.20 -1.93
CA MET A 52 11.91 0.77 -2.14
C MET A 52 12.91 1.74 -1.52
N GLU A 53 12.66 3.04 -1.57
CA GLU A 53 13.51 4.06 -0.95
C GLU A 53 13.53 3.89 0.57
N ARG A 54 12.40 3.57 1.19
CA ARG A 54 12.32 3.39 2.65
C ARG A 54 12.79 2.03 3.15
N TRP A 55 12.48 0.94 2.44
CA TRP A 55 12.66 -0.43 2.95
C TRP A 55 13.40 -1.37 1.99
N SER A 56 13.98 -0.87 0.91
CA SER A 56 14.64 -1.62 -0.17
C SER A 56 13.69 -2.46 -1.04
N LYS A 57 14.24 -3.05 -2.12
CA LYS A 57 13.54 -4.02 -2.98
C LYS A 57 13.00 -5.23 -2.21
N ALA A 58 13.71 -5.68 -1.17
CA ALA A 58 13.25 -6.79 -0.34
C ALA A 58 12.02 -6.43 0.49
N GLY A 59 11.94 -5.18 0.98
CA GLY A 59 10.76 -4.65 1.66
C GLY A 59 9.54 -4.59 0.75
N LEU A 60 9.72 -4.14 -0.49
CA LEU A 60 8.64 -4.15 -1.49
C LEU A 60 8.10 -5.56 -1.76
N LYS A 61 8.98 -6.54 -1.94
CA LYS A 61 8.58 -7.93 -2.14
C LYS A 61 7.72 -8.44 -0.98
N ARG A 62 8.16 -8.19 0.26
CA ARG A 62 7.45 -8.61 1.48
C ARG A 62 6.08 -7.95 1.62
N ILE A 63 5.98 -6.64 1.32
CA ILE A 63 4.69 -5.92 1.35
C ILE A 63 3.71 -6.52 0.34
N LYS A 64 4.16 -6.80 -0.90
CA LYS A 64 3.33 -7.42 -1.94
C LYS A 64 2.87 -8.82 -1.53
N GLU A 65 3.76 -9.63 -0.96
CA GLU A 65 3.42 -10.96 -0.46
C GLU A 65 2.36 -10.89 0.65
N TRP A 66 2.48 -9.96 1.59
CA TRP A 66 1.50 -9.78 2.66
C TRP A 66 0.16 -9.23 2.17
N ALA A 67 0.19 -8.27 1.24
CA ALA A 67 -1.02 -7.75 0.61
C ALA A 67 -1.81 -8.86 -0.09
N TRP A 68 -1.11 -9.82 -0.71
CA TRP A 68 -1.73 -10.96 -1.40
C TRP A 68 -2.22 -12.06 -0.45
N LYS A 69 -1.48 -12.35 0.63
CA LYS A 69 -1.85 -13.37 1.63
C LYS A 69 -2.94 -12.94 2.59
N GLY A 70 -3.20 -11.63 2.68
CA GLY A 70 -4.37 -11.08 3.36
C GLY A 70 -4.15 -10.54 4.78
N GLY A 71 -2.91 -10.24 5.16
CA GLY A 71 -2.54 -9.67 6.48
C GLY A 71 -1.94 -10.69 7.43
#